data_AF-A0A930RK96-F1
#
_entry.id   AF-A0A930RK96-F1
#
_cell.length_a   1.000
_cell.length_b   1.000
_cell.length_c   1.000
_cell.angle_alpha   90.00
_cell.angle_beta   90.00
_cell.angle_gamma   90.00
#
_symmetry.space_group_name_H-M   'P 1'
#
loop_
_entity.id
_entity.type
_entity.pdbx_description
1 polymer ?
#
loop_
_entity_poly.entity_id
_entity_poly.type
_entity_poly.pdbx_seq_one_letter_code
_entity_poly.pdbx_strand_id
1 'polypeptide(L)'
;MNAIEFEKIMKSEGLKTTRAVMVMLQEAKQCQKNIKAMSLYKHLPYAAAYIEQQQEQKDKAIWQALEVAQLEKLYGFRLIEDRNSVIIATYQTSEPHSDIMKKIRSHIEIMAELENEYGICN
;
A
#
# COMPACT_ATOMS: atom_id res chain seq x y z
N MET A 1 -8.82 -10.30 2.91
CA MET A 1 -8.45 -10.82 1.58
C MET A 1 -7.23 -11.71 1.75
N ASN A 2 -7.26 -12.94 1.24
CA ASN A 2 -6.09 -13.83 1.37
C ASN A 2 -5.09 -13.62 0.21
N ALA A 3 -3.86 -14.12 0.37
CA ALA A 3 -2.80 -13.94 -0.63
C ALA A 3 -3.13 -14.57 -2.00
N ILE A 4 -3.90 -15.67 -2.01
CA ILE A 4 -4.30 -16.36 -3.24
C ILE A 4 -5.32 -15.50 -4.02
N GLU A 5 -6.29 -14.92 -3.33
CA GLU A 5 -7.26 -13.98 -3.91
C GLU A 5 -6.55 -12.76 -4.47
N PHE A 6 -5.63 -12.17 -3.70
CA PHE A 6 -4.82 -11.04 -4.16
C PHE A 6 -4.07 -11.39 -5.45
N GLU A 7 -3.35 -12.51 -5.49
CA GLU A 7 -2.62 -12.91 -6.71
C GLU A 7 -3.55 -13.19 -7.89
N LYS A 8 -4.72 -13.78 -7.66
CA LYS A 8 -5.71 -14.02 -8.72
C LYS A 8 -6.17 -12.70 -9.33
N ILE A 9 -6.52 -11.72 -8.49
CA ILE A 9 -6.98 -10.39 -8.93
C ILE A 9 -5.86 -9.68 -9.68
N MET A 10 -4.65 -9.65 -9.11
CA MET A 10 -3.48 -9.04 -9.75
C MET A 10 -3.23 -9.61 -11.14
N LYS A 11 -3.33 -10.93 -11.31
CA LYS A 11 -3.16 -11.59 -12.61
C LYS A 11 -4.33 -11.31 -13.56
N SER A 12 -5.57 -11.42 -13.11
CA SER A 12 -6.75 -11.21 -13.97
C SER A 12 -6.85 -9.78 -14.48
N GLU A 13 -6.44 -8.81 -13.66
CA GLU A 13 -6.46 -7.40 -14.03
C GLU A 13 -5.15 -6.94 -14.70
N GLY A 14 -4.13 -7.79 -14.82
CA GLY A 14 -2.83 -7.43 -15.40
C GLY A 14 -2.10 -6.35 -14.60
N LEU A 15 -2.27 -6.34 -13.28
CA LEU A 15 -1.64 -5.41 -12.35
C LEU A 15 -0.19 -5.81 -12.09
N LYS A 16 0.63 -4.83 -11.69
CA LYS A 16 2.06 -5.04 -11.44
C LYS A 16 2.39 -4.83 -9.97
N THR A 17 3.29 -5.66 -9.45
CA THR A 17 3.87 -5.48 -8.12
C THR A 17 4.99 -4.45 -8.20
N THR A 18 4.62 -3.17 -8.15
CA THR A 18 5.55 -2.04 -8.08
C THR A 18 6.07 -1.83 -6.65
N ARG A 19 7.00 -0.89 -6.46
CA ARG A 19 7.49 -0.55 -5.12
C ARG A 19 6.37 -0.08 -4.20
N ALA A 20 5.43 0.73 -4.71
CA ALA A 20 4.29 1.21 -3.94
C ALA A 20 3.44 0.03 -3.42
N VAL A 21 3.19 -0.96 -4.28
CA VAL A 21 2.49 -2.20 -3.89
C VAL A 21 3.30 -2.98 -2.85
N MET A 22 4.62 -3.09 -3.03
CA MET A 22 5.48 -3.80 -2.09
C MET A 22 5.50 -3.18 -0.68
N VAL A 23 5.42 -1.85 -0.57
CA VAL A 23 5.34 -1.15 0.73
C VAL A 23 4.14 -1.64 1.53
N MET A 24 2.96 -1.66 0.90
CA MET A 24 1.73 -2.16 1.53
C MET A 24 1.81 -3.64 1.90
N LEU A 25 2.43 -4.45 1.05
CA LEU A 25 2.64 -5.88 1.35
C LEU A 25 3.64 -6.10 2.49
N GLN A 26 4.59 -5.18 2.71
CA GLN A 26 5.48 -5.24 3.88
C GLN A 26 4.75 -4.93 5.18
N GLU A 27 3.85 -3.96 5.18
CA GLU A 27 2.95 -3.68 6.32
C GLU A 27 2.12 -4.93 6.67
N ALA A 28 1.49 -5.55 5.67
CA ALA A 28 0.75 -6.79 5.86
C ALA A 28 1.63 -7.92 6.43
N LYS A 29 2.87 -8.03 5.94
CA LYS A 29 3.86 -9.00 6.44
C LYS A 29 4.25 -8.72 7.90
N GLN A 30 4.39 -7.45 8.29
CA GLN A 30 4.71 -7.08 9.66
C GLN A 30 3.54 -7.40 10.60
N CYS A 31 2.31 -7.10 10.20
CA CYS A 31 1.11 -7.50 10.94
C CYS A 31 1.06 -9.04 11.13
N GLN A 32 1.37 -9.80 10.07
CA GLN A 32 1.41 -11.26 10.16
C GLN A 32 2.49 -11.78 11.13
N LYS A 33 3.65 -11.10 11.25
CA LYS A 33 4.66 -11.42 12.25
C LYS A 33 4.16 -11.12 13.66
N ASN A 34 3.50 -9.98 13.87
CA ASN A 34 2.93 -9.58 15.15
C ASN A 34 1.86 -10.58 15.64
N ILE A 35 0.97 -11.01 14.72
CA ILE A 35 -0.02 -12.07 15.00
C ILE A 35 0.67 -13.35 15.46
N LYS A 36 1.71 -13.80 14.73
CA LYS A 36 2.45 -15.02 15.10
C LYS A 36 3.11 -14.89 16.46
N ALA A 37 3.76 -13.76 16.74
CA ALA A 37 4.41 -13.51 18.03
C ALA A 37 3.41 -13.54 19.20
N MET A 38 2.23 -12.94 19.01
CA MET A 38 1.21 -12.86 20.05
C MET A 38 0.37 -14.14 20.19
N SER A 39 0.39 -15.04 19.19
CA SER A 39 -0.43 -16.25 19.17
C SER A 39 -0.21 -17.20 20.35
N LEU A 40 0.99 -17.21 20.94
CA LEU A 40 1.31 -17.98 22.15
C LEU A 40 0.51 -17.50 23.37
N TYR A 41 0.17 -16.22 23.39
CA TYR A 41 -0.56 -15.56 24.48
C TYR A 41 -2.05 -15.42 24.19
N LYS A 42 -2.58 -16.02 23.11
CA LYS A 42 -3.98 -15.86 22.66
C LYS A 42 -5.05 -16.17 23.71
N HIS A 43 -4.69 -16.92 24.76
CA HIS A 43 -5.56 -17.24 25.87
C HIS A 43 -5.80 -16.03 26.80
N LEU A 44 -4.95 -15.00 26.73
CA LEU A 44 -5.10 -13.74 27.44
C LEU A 44 -6.00 -12.80 26.61
N PRO A 45 -7.04 -12.17 27.21
CA PRO A 45 -7.98 -11.33 26.49
C PRO A 45 -7.34 -10.17 25.72
N TYR A 46 -6.33 -9.51 26.30
CA TYR A 46 -5.64 -8.40 25.63
C TYR A 46 -4.86 -8.87 24.39
N ALA A 47 -4.29 -10.07 24.44
CA ALA A 47 -3.53 -10.65 23.35
C ALA A 47 -4.46 -11.07 22.21
N ALA A 48 -5.63 -11.62 22.55
CA ALA A 48 -6.67 -11.94 21.57
C ALA A 48 -7.17 -10.67 20.84
N ALA A 49 -7.47 -9.61 21.58
CA ALA A 49 -7.89 -8.32 20.99
C ALA A 49 -6.80 -7.70 20.10
N TYR A 50 -5.54 -7.76 20.52
CA TYR A 50 -4.41 -7.31 19.69
C TYR A 50 -4.27 -8.13 18.41
N ILE A 51 -4.41 -9.46 18.47
CA ILE A 51 -4.35 -10.33 17.29
C ILE A 51 -5.46 -9.98 16.30
N GLU A 52 -6.68 -9.73 16.78
CA GLU A 52 -7.81 -9.31 15.94
C GLU A 52 -7.51 -7.98 15.24
N GLN A 53 -7.02 -6.99 15.98
CA GLN A 53 -6.62 -5.70 15.41
C GLN A 53 -5.52 -5.86 14.35
N GLN A 54 -4.50 -6.69 14.59
CA GLN A 54 -3.45 -6.95 13.62
C GLN A 54 -3.96 -7.70 12.38
N GLN A 55 -4.98 -8.55 12.52
CA GLN A 55 -5.62 -9.24 11.41
C GLN A 55 -6.39 -8.26 10.52
N GLU A 56 -7.13 -7.32 11.11
CA GLU A 56 -7.79 -6.24 10.38
C GLU A 56 -6.79 -5.34 9.64
N GLN A 57 -5.71 -4.94 10.32
CA GLN A 57 -4.65 -4.12 9.70
C GLN A 57 -3.99 -4.85 8.54
N LYS A 58 -3.69 -6.14 8.70
CA LYS A 58 -3.16 -6.97 7.61
C LYS A 58 -4.11 -6.99 6.40
N ASP A 59 -5.39 -7.26 6.63
CA ASP A 59 -6.38 -7.32 5.55
C ASP A 59 -6.52 -5.95 4.86
N LYS A 60 -6.52 -4.86 5.62
CA LYS A 60 -6.52 -3.50 5.10
C LYS A 60 -5.30 -3.22 4.22
N ALA A 61 -4.10 -3.55 4.68
CA ALA A 61 -2.88 -3.34 3.92
C ALA A 61 -2.86 -4.13 2.61
N ILE A 62 -3.38 -5.37 2.59
CA ILE A 62 -3.51 -6.16 1.35
C ILE A 62 -4.51 -5.52 0.39
N TRP A 63 -5.63 -4.97 0.88
CA TRP A 63 -6.57 -4.20 0.05
C TRP A 63 -5.96 -2.92 -0.51
N GLN A 64 -5.22 -2.17 0.31
CA GLN A 64 -4.54 -0.96 -0.14
C GLN A 64 -3.46 -1.28 -1.18
N ALA A 65 -2.75 -2.40 -1.05
CA ALA A 65 -1.80 -2.85 -2.06
C ALA A 65 -2.48 -3.05 -3.44
N LEU A 66 -3.69 -3.61 -3.44
CA LEU A 66 -4.47 -3.81 -4.66
C LEU A 66 -4.95 -2.46 -5.24
N GLU A 67 -5.51 -1.60 -4.39
CA GLU A 67 -5.98 -0.27 -4.79
C GLU A 67 -4.85 0.56 -5.41
N VAL A 68 -3.67 0.55 -4.80
CA VAL A 68 -2.46 1.21 -5.33
C VAL A 68 -2.11 0.68 -6.71
N ALA A 69 -2.10 -0.65 -6.89
CA ALA A 69 -1.81 -1.24 -8.19
C ALA A 69 -2.82 -0.83 -9.27
N GLN A 70 -4.10 -0.74 -8.90
CA GLN A 70 -5.17 -0.28 -9.79
C GLN A 70 -5.03 1.21 -10.12
N LEU A 71 -4.67 2.05 -9.14
CA LEU A 71 -4.41 3.47 -9.34
C LEU A 71 -3.23 3.72 -10.27
N GLU A 72 -2.13 3.00 -10.10
CA GLU A 72 -0.97 3.11 -10.99
C GLU A 72 -1.30 2.70 -12.43
N LYS A 73 -2.12 1.65 -12.59
CA LYS A 73 -2.64 1.27 -13.91
C LYS A 73 -3.55 2.35 -14.49
N LEU A 74 -4.45 2.92 -13.68
CA LEU A 74 -5.38 3.96 -14.10
C LEU A 74 -4.64 5.24 -14.53
N TYR A 75 -3.64 5.65 -13.75
CA TYR A 75 -2.89 6.87 -14.01
C TYR A 75 -1.79 6.68 -15.06
N GLY A 76 -1.32 5.45 -15.29
CA GLY A 76 -0.29 5.15 -16.27
C GLY A 76 1.15 5.45 -15.80
N PHE A 77 1.34 5.74 -14.52
CA PHE A 77 2.66 5.97 -13.90
C PHE A 77 2.75 5.22 -12.57
N ARG A 78 3.99 5.09 -12.06
CA ARG A 78 4.26 4.45 -10.78
C ARG A 78 4.50 5.49 -9.69
N LEU A 79 3.79 5.38 -8.56
CA LEU A 79 3.72 6.43 -7.54
C LEU A 79 5.07 6.70 -6.87
N ILE A 80 5.90 5.67 -6.71
CA ILE A 80 7.22 5.77 -6.08
C ILE A 80 8.31 5.96 -7.13
N GLU A 81 8.33 5.11 -8.16
CA GLU A 81 9.40 5.10 -9.15
C GLU A 81 9.41 6.37 -10.01
N ASP A 82 8.23 6.87 -10.39
CA ASP A 82 8.08 8.06 -11.23
C ASP A 82 7.76 9.33 -10.40
N ARG A 83 7.89 9.26 -9.07
CA ARG A 83 7.50 10.31 -8.11
C ARG A 83 7.83 11.74 -8.57
N ASN A 84 9.12 12.01 -8.82
CA ASN A 84 9.59 13.37 -9.08
C ASN A 84 9.09 13.89 -10.44
N SER A 85 9.13 13.05 -11.48
CA SER A 85 8.68 13.43 -12.81
C SER A 85 7.18 13.70 -12.83
N VAL A 86 6.40 12.88 -12.13
CA VAL A 86 4.94 13.06 -12.00
C VAL A 86 4.61 14.34 -11.23
N ILE A 87 5.28 14.61 -10.09
CA ILE A 87 5.06 15.85 -9.34
C ILE A 87 5.32 17.07 -10.24
N ILE A 88 6.47 17.11 -10.94
CA ILE A 88 6.82 18.20 -11.86
C ILE A 88 5.73 18.35 -12.94
N ALA A 89 5.34 17.25 -13.57
CA ALA A 89 4.30 17.26 -14.60
C ALA A 89 2.98 17.82 -14.07
N THR A 90 2.57 17.49 -12.84
CA THR A 90 1.30 17.99 -12.27
C THR A 90 1.27 19.52 -12.13
N TYR A 91 2.42 20.17 -11.90
CA TYR A 91 2.51 21.63 -11.79
C TYR A 91 2.64 22.33 -13.15
N GLN A 92 3.03 21.60 -14.20
CA GLN A 92 3.17 22.12 -15.56
C GLN A 92 1.88 22.01 -16.40
N THR A 93 0.82 21.40 -15.84
CA THR A 93 -0.48 21.31 -16.50
C THR A 93 -1.19 22.66 -16.56
N SER A 94 -2.19 22.81 -17.44
CA SER A 94 -3.01 24.02 -17.54
C SER A 94 -3.84 24.30 -16.27
N GLU A 95 -4.14 23.26 -15.48
CA GLU A 95 -4.93 23.35 -14.25
C GLU A 95 -4.24 22.61 -13.07
N PRO A 96 -3.12 23.15 -12.56
CA PRO A 96 -2.29 22.47 -11.57
C PRO A 96 -2.97 22.30 -10.20
N HIS A 97 -4.03 23.08 -9.95
CA HIS A 97 -4.83 23.06 -8.72
C HIS A 97 -6.12 22.25 -8.83
N SER A 98 -6.35 21.55 -9.95
CA SER A 98 -7.47 20.60 -10.06
C SER A 98 -7.39 19.51 -8.99
N ASP A 99 -8.55 18.96 -8.62
CA ASP A 99 -8.64 17.95 -7.57
C ASP A 99 -7.89 16.67 -7.93
N ILE A 100 -7.85 16.34 -9.23
CA ILE A 100 -7.09 15.18 -9.75
C ILE A 100 -5.60 15.36 -9.48
N MET A 101 -5.03 16.52 -9.81
CA MET A 101 -3.59 16.78 -9.63
C MET A 101 -3.21 16.80 -8.14
N LYS A 102 -4.07 17.37 -7.29
CA LYS A 102 -3.88 17.32 -5.83
C LYS A 102 -3.92 15.89 -5.31
N LYS A 103 -4.86 15.07 -5.78
CA LYS A 103 -5.00 13.67 -5.38
C LYS A 103 -3.77 12.84 -5.77
N ILE A 104 -3.25 13.03 -6.99
CA ILE A 104 -2.02 12.36 -7.45
C ILE A 104 -0.85 12.71 -6.53
N ARG A 105 -0.61 14.00 -6.26
CA ARG A 105 0.49 14.44 -5.39
C ARG A 105 0.33 13.90 -3.96
N SER A 106 -0.88 13.92 -3.44
CA SER A 106 -1.18 13.37 -2.10
C SER A 106 -0.88 11.87 -2.02
N HIS A 107 -1.27 11.08 -3.03
CA HIS A 107 -0.94 9.65 -3.04
C HIS A 107 0.58 9.42 -3.09
N ILE A 108 1.30 10.19 -3.90
CA ILE A 108 2.76 10.11 -4.00
C ILE A 108 3.43 10.41 -2.65
N GLU A 109 2.94 11.44 -1.94
CA GLU A 109 3.44 11.85 -0.63
C GLU A 109 3.19 10.77 0.43
N ILE A 110 1.96 10.25 0.51
CA ILE A 110 1.61 9.13 1.41
C ILE A 110 2.50 7.92 1.13
N MET A 111 2.69 7.56 -0.15
CA MET A 111 3.57 6.45 -0.51
C MET A 111 5.04 6.70 -0.13
N ALA A 112 5.50 7.95 -0.19
CA ALA A 112 6.86 8.32 0.21
C ALA A 112 7.08 8.19 1.73
N GLU A 113 6.10 8.63 2.52
CA GLU A 113 6.15 8.52 3.98
C GLU A 113 6.20 7.06 4.42
N LEU A 114 5.34 6.22 3.84
CA LEU A 114 5.31 4.79 4.14
C LEU A 114 6.59 4.07 3.69
N GLU A 115 7.12 4.41 2.51
CA GLU A 115 8.39 3.85 2.04
C GLU A 115 9.55 4.14 3.01
N ASN A 116 9.59 5.36 3.56
CA ASN A 116 10.56 5.75 4.58
C ASN A 116 10.35 4.99 5.89
N GLU A 117 9.10 4.84 6.35
CA GLU A 117 8.77 4.12 7.59
C GLU A 117 9.23 2.66 7.56
N TYR A 118 9.02 1.98 6.43
CA TYR A 118 9.40 0.58 6.26
C TYR A 118 10.85 0.38 5.81
N GLY A 119 11.63 1.45 5.63
CA GLY A 119 13.04 1.39 5.24
C GLY A 119 13.28 0.73 3.88
N ILE A 120 12.32 0.88 2.96
CA ILE A 120 12.39 0.30 1.60
C ILE A 120 13.19 1.24 0.70
N CYS A 121 14.40 1.57 1.13
CA CYS A 121 15.33 2.40 0.37
C CYS A 121 16.00 1.58 -0.75
N ASN A 122 16.39 2.26 -1.83
CA ASN A 122 17.12 1.71 -2.98
C ASN A 122 18.41 0.99 -2.60
#